data_AF-A0A1M7QCN6-F1
#
_entry.id   AF-A0A1M7QCN6-F1
#
_cell.length_a   1.000
_cell.length_b   1.000
_cell.length_c   1.000
_cell.angle_alpha   90.00
_cell.angle_beta   90.00
_cell.angle_gamma   90.00
#
_symmetry.space_group_name_H-M   'P 1'
#
loop_
_entity.id
_entity.type
_entity.pdbx_description
1 polymer ?
#
loop_
_entity_poly.entity_id
_entity_poly.type
_entity_poly.pdbx_seq_one_letter_code
_entity_poly.pdbx_strand_id
1 'polypeptide(L)' 'MELILKTNNESSIAKIIALAKKLNITIEQRGKVVESEKEELGKRILNFKAKETSSFGDAVEWQRNERQDRNLPFSK' A
#
# COMPACT_ATOMS: atom_id res chain seq x y z
N MET A 1 -4.63 -35.90 -19.57
CA MET A 1 -5.14 -35.93 -18.18
C MET A 1 -4.98 -34.54 -17.62
N GLU A 2 -6.03 -33.97 -17.02
CA GLU A 2 -6.02 -32.59 -16.51
C GLU A 2 -6.22 -32.60 -14.99
N LEU A 3 -5.50 -31.72 -14.27
CA LEU A 3 -5.56 -31.60 -12.82
C LEU A 3 -6.07 -30.21 -12.45
N ILE A 4 -7.22 -30.13 -11.80
CA ILE A 4 -7.80 -28.88 -11.32
C ILE A 4 -7.59 -28.79 -9.81
N LEU A 5 -6.85 -27.78 -9.37
CA LEU A 5 -6.54 -27.54 -7.96
C LEU A 5 -7.40 -26.40 -7.42
N LYS A 6 -8.23 -26.70 -6.42
CA LYS A 6 -9.00 -25.71 -5.66
C LYS A 6 -8.43 -25.62 -4.26
N THR A 7 -7.80 -24.51 -3.91
CA THR A 7 -7.29 -24.27 -2.56
C THR A 7 -7.25 -22.78 -2.27
N ASN A 8 -7.41 -22.43 -1.00
CA ASN A 8 -7.32 -21.07 -0.48
C ASN A 8 -5.96 -20.78 0.19
N ASN A 9 -5.03 -21.75 0.17
CA ASN A 9 -3.73 -21.63 0.82
C ASN A 9 -2.63 -21.39 -0.23
N GLU A 10 -2.13 -20.15 -0.29
CA GLU A 10 -1.10 -19.72 -1.22
C GLU A 10 0.23 -20.47 -1.07
N SER A 11 0.61 -20.84 0.17
CA SER A 11 1.83 -21.58 0.45
C SER A 11 1.80 -22.98 -0.17
N SER A 12 0.64 -23.64 -0.11
CA SER A 12 0.44 -24.95 -0.73
C SER A 12 0.50 -24.86 -2.27
N ILE A 13 -0.08 -23.81 -2.86
CA ILE A 13 -0.03 -23.57 -4.32
C ILE A 13 1.42 -23.41 -4.79
N ALA A 14 2.23 -22.61 -4.10
CA ALA A 14 3.62 -22.38 -4.48
C ALA A 14 4.44 -23.68 -4.52
N LYS A 15 4.25 -24.57 -3.53
CA LYS A 15 4.90 -25.88 -3.48
C LYS A 15 4.48 -26.78 -4.64
N ILE A 16 3.19 -26.79 -4.97
CA ILE A 16 2.66 -27.61 -6.07
C ILE A 16 3.16 -27.10 -7.42
N ILE A 17 3.20 -25.77 -7.62
CA ILE A 17 3.77 -25.17 -8.84
C ILE A 17 5.24 -25.54 -8.99
N ALA A 18 6.02 -25.48 -7.91
CA ALA A 18 7.44 -25.85 -7.95
C ALA A 18 7.65 -27.32 -8.35
N LEU A 19 6.80 -28.23 -7.85
CA LEU A 19 6.83 -29.65 -8.22
C LEU A 19 6.43 -29.86 -9.68
N ALA A 20 5.34 -29.24 -10.14
CA ALA A 20 4.88 -29.34 -11.51
C ALA A 20 5.92 -28.80 -12.52
N LYS A 21 6.63 -27.71 -12.18
CA LYS A 21 7.77 -27.22 -12.98
C LYS A 21 8.91 -28.24 -13.09
N LYS A 22 9.25 -28.93 -12.00
CA LYS A 22 10.27 -30.00 -12.03
C LYS A 22 9.87 -31.19 -12.90
N LEU A 23 8.56 -31.43 -13.04
CA LEU A 23 8.00 -32.50 -13.86
C LEU A 23 7.69 -32.06 -15.31
N ASN A 24 8.13 -30.85 -15.72
CA ASN A 24 7.83 -30.25 -17.03
C ASN A 24 6.33 -30.21 -17.37
N ILE A 25 5.48 -30.01 -16.35
CA ILE A 25 4.04 -29.86 -16.54
C ILE A 25 3.73 -28.38 -16.75
N THR A 26 3.07 -28.05 -17.87
CA THR A 26 2.59 -26.70 -18.15
C THR A 26 1.39 -26.37 -17.26
N ILE A 27 1.44 -25.25 -16.55
CA ILE A 27 0.40 -24.84 -15.59
C ILE A 27 -0.28 -23.59 -16.12
N GLU A 28 -1.60 -23.67 -16.36
CA GLU A 28 -2.43 -22.51 -16.65
C GLU A 28 -3.17 -22.06 -15.38
N GLN A 29 -2.77 -20.93 -14.80
CA GLN A 29 -3.46 -20.38 -13.64
C GLN A 29 -4.69 -19.57 -14.09
N ARG A 30 -5.86 -20.21 -14.08
CA ARG A 30 -7.15 -19.53 -14.31
C ARG A 30 -7.66 -18.93 -13.00
N GLY A 31 -7.21 -17.71 -12.68
CA GLY A 31 -7.72 -16.96 -11.54
C GLY A 31 -7.28 -15.50 -11.61
N LYS A 32 -8.15 -14.57 -11.20
CA LYS A 32 -7.77 -13.16 -11.01
C LYS A 32 -6.66 -13.11 -9.98
N VAL A 33 -5.50 -12.60 -10.36
CA VAL A 33 -4.58 -11.98 -9.41
C VAL A 33 -5.39 -10.84 -8.80
N VAL A 34 -5.93 -11.06 -7.61
CA VAL A 34 -6.48 -9.98 -6.82
C VAL A 34 -5.25 -9.19 -6.39
N GLU A 35 -4.92 -8.13 -7.12
CA GLU A 35 -3.94 -7.15 -6.66
C GLU A 35 -4.33 -6.83 -5.21
N SER A 36 -3.46 -7.17 -4.28
CA SER A 36 -3.81 -7.09 -2.86
C SER A 36 -4.09 -5.63 -2.52
N GLU A 37 -5.06 -5.35 -1.65
CA GLU A 37 -5.34 -3.98 -1.16
C GLU A 37 -4.07 -3.27 -0.66
N LYS A 38 -3.07 -4.06 -0.23
CA LYS A 38 -1.74 -3.61 0.17
C LYS A 38 -0.92 -3.02 -0.98
N GLU A 39 -1.01 -3.55 -2.20
CA GLU A 39 -0.34 -3.01 -3.38
C GLU A 39 -0.97 -1.70 -3.83
N GLU A 40 -2.30 -1.58 -3.76
CA GLU A 40 -3.00 -0.32 -4.01
C GLU A 40 -2.67 0.74 -2.95
N LEU A 41 -2.64 0.36 -1.67
CA LEU A 41 -2.18 1.22 -0.58
C LEU A 41 -0.72 1.67 -0.79
N GLY A 42 0.15 0.75 -1.19
CA GLY A 42 1.55 1.06 -1.51
C GLY A 42 1.67 2.10 -2.63
N LYS A 43 0.91 1.92 -3.72
CA LYS A 43 0.84 2.88 -4.84
C LYS A 43 0.29 4.24 -4.38
N ARG A 44 -0.69 4.28 -3.46
CA ARG A 44 -1.22 5.53 -2.89
C ARG A 44 -0.22 6.27 -2.01
N ILE A 45 0.50 5.57 -1.14
CA ILE A 45 1.51 6.16 -0.25
C ILE A 45 2.68 6.70 -1.06
N LEU A 46 3.19 5.93 -2.02
CA LEU A 46 4.33 6.35 -2.85
C LEU A 46 4.03 7.61 -3.66
N ASN A 47 2.79 7.74 -4.14
CA ASN A 47 2.34 8.88 -4.95
C ASN A 47 1.67 9.98 -4.12
N PHE A 48 1.69 9.89 -2.79
CA PHE A 48 1.06 10.88 -1.94
C PHE A 48 1.80 12.22 -2.06
N LYS A 49 1.06 13.25 -2.46
CA LYS A 49 1.49 14.65 -2.41
C LYS A 49 0.48 15.42 -1.58
N ALA A 50 0.97 16.11 -0.55
CA ALA A 50 0.13 17.01 0.23
C ALA A 50 -0.41 18.12 -0.69
N LYS A 51 -1.69 18.46 -0.53
CA LYS A 51 -2.34 19.52 -1.32
C LYS A 51 -1.76 20.89 -1.01
N GLU A 52 -1.27 21.07 0.21
CA GLU A 52 -0.64 22.28 0.72
C GLU A 52 0.77 21.97 1.18
N THR A 53 1.66 22.94 1.07
CA THR A 53 3.02 22.84 1.61
C THR A 53 2.92 22.70 3.13
N SER A 54 3.41 21.57 3.66
CA SER A 54 3.43 21.38 5.10
C SER A 54 4.33 22.42 5.75
N SER A 55 3.83 23.14 6.75
CA SER A 55 4.63 23.99 7.63
C SER A 55 5.56 23.17 8.54
N PHE A 56 5.47 21.84 8.50
CA PHE A 56 6.37 20.93 9.20
C PHE A 56 7.81 21.09 8.67
N GLY A 57 8.63 21.83 9.42
CA GLY A 57 10.02 22.14 9.10
C GLY A 57 10.33 23.64 9.03
N ASP A 58 9.32 24.49 8.87
CA ASP A 58 9.47 25.95 8.97
C ASP A 58 9.04 26.43 10.36
N ALA A 59 10.03 26.61 11.24
CA ALA A 59 9.79 27.04 12.61
C ALA A 59 9.09 28.41 12.70
N VAL A 60 9.28 29.29 11.71
CA VAL A 60 8.69 30.65 11.72
C VAL A 60 7.22 30.58 11.36
N GLU A 61 6.84 29.82 10.33
CA GLU A 61 5.44 29.61 9.98
C GLU A 61 4.68 28.86 11.07
N TRP A 62 5.29 27.79 11.63
CA TRP A 62 4.68 27.04 12.73
C TRP A 62 4.41 27.93 13.94
N GLN A 63 5.38 28.76 14.33
CA GLN A 63 5.22 29.70 15.43
C GLN A 63 4.12 30.75 15.17
N ARG A 64 3.95 31.21 13.93
CA ARG A 64 2.88 32.17 13.58
C ARG A 64 1.51 31.54 13.72
N ASN A 65 1.32 30.31 13.23
CA ASN A 65 0.04 29.61 13.32
C ASN A 65 -0.33 29.30 14.77
N GLU A 66 0.60 28.76 15.57
CA GLU A 66 0.37 28.47 17.00
C GLU A 66 0.14 29.74 17.85
N ARG A 67 0.71 30.89 17.44
CA ARG A 67 0.50 32.16 18.13
C ARG A 67 -0.78 32.88 17.71
N GLN A 68 -1.40 32.53 16.59
CA GLN A 68 -2.69 33.08 16.19
C GLN A 68 -3.81 32.63 17.14
N ASP A 69 -3.73 31.40 17.67
CA ASP A 69 -4.70 30.89 18.65
C ASP A 69 -4.58 31.54 20.04
N ARG A 70 -3.56 32.38 20.25
CA ARG A 70 -3.40 33.14 21.49
C ARG A 70 -4.08 34.50 21.33
N ASN A 71 -5.27 34.63 21.92
CA ASN A 71 -5.85 35.95 22.21
C ASN A 71 -4.87 36.72 23.12
N LEU A 72 -4.17 37.70 22.54
CA LEU A 72 -3.31 38.60 23.29
C LEU A 72 -4.21 39.50 24.16
N PRO A 73 -3.95 39.61 25.47
CA PRO A 73 -4.81 40.37 26.40
C PRO A 73 -4.83 41.89 26.13
N PHE A 74 -4.08 42.37 25.14
CA PHE A 74 -3.97 43.78 24.79
C PHE A 74 -4.23 44.07 23.30
N SER A 75 -4.82 43.13 22.56
CA SER A 75 -5.28 43.41 21.19
C SER A 75 -6.50 44.33 21.26
N LYS A 76 -6.32 45.62 20.94
CA LYS A 76 -7.39 46.61 20.77
C LYS A 76 -8.08 46.46 19.42
#